data_AF-A0A7C3RXT8-F1
#
_entry.id   AF-A0A7C3RXT8-F1
#
_cell.length_a   1.000
_cell.length_b   1.000
_cell.length_c   1.000
_cell.angle_alpha   90.00
_cell.angle_beta   90.00
_cell.angle_gamma   90.00
#
_symmetry.space_group_name_H-M   'P 1'
#
loop_
_entity.id
_entity.type
_entity.pdbx_description
1 polymer ?
#
loop_
_entity_poly.entity_id
_entity_poly.type
_entity_poly.pdbx_seq_one_letter_code
_entity_poly.pdbx_strand_id
1 'polypeptide(L)' 'CADVDDLAQAVGFRPSTPIETGVRKFVQWYQEYYGV' A
#
# COMPACT_ATOMS: atom_id res chain seq x y z
N CYS A 1 -3.26 12.82 11.57
CA CYS A 1 -2.59 11.52 11.41
C CYS A 1 -3.63 10.42 11.65
N ALA A 2 -3.63 9.36 10.86
CA ALA A 2 -4.48 8.20 11.13
C ALA A 2 -3.73 7.27 12.09
N ASP A 3 -4.29 7.04 13.28
CA ASP A 3 -3.77 6.07 14.24
C ASP A 3 -4.33 4.68 13.89
N VAL A 4 -3.46 3.68 13.88
CA VAL A 4 -3.77 2.29 13.52
C VAL A 4 -3.17 1.31 14.52
N ASP A 5 -2.63 1.78 15.64
CA ASP A 5 -1.89 0.92 16.58
C ASP A 5 -2.80 -0.13 17.24
N ASP A 6 -4.03 0.23 17.62
CA ASP A 6 -5.02 -0.69 18.22
C ASP A 6 -5.37 -1.85 17.27
N LEU A 7 -5.65 -1.52 16.00
CA LEU A 7 -5.96 -2.54 14.99
C LEU A 7 -4.75 -3.44 14.75
N ALA A 8 -3.57 -2.84 14.59
CA ALA A 8 -2.35 -3.58 14.34
C ALA A 8 -2.00 -4.55 15.48
N GLN A 9 -2.27 -4.18 16.75
CA GLN A 9 -2.09 -5.06 17.90
C GLN A 9 -3.14 -6.18 17.94
N ALA A 10 -4.40 -5.86 17.64
CA ALA A 10 -5.49 -6.83 17.65
C ALA A 10 -5.35 -7.91 16.57
N VAL A 11 -4.87 -7.55 15.37
CA VAL A 11 -4.78 -8.48 14.24
C VAL A 11 -3.35 -8.96 13.93
N GLY A 12 -2.33 -8.39 14.56
CA GLY A 12 -0.93 -8.73 14.32
C GLY A 12 -0.41 -8.39 12.92
N PHE A 13 -1.13 -7.55 12.17
CA PHE A 13 -0.79 -7.18 10.80
C PHE A 13 -0.32 -5.73 10.73
N ARG A 14 0.86 -5.52 10.16
CA ARG A 14 1.41 -4.19 9.83
C ARG A 14 1.97 -4.26 8.40
N PRO A 15 1.44 -3.48 7.44
CA PRO A 15 1.99 -3.44 6.10
C PRO A 15 3.47 -3.01 6.15
N SER A 16 4.35 -3.80 5.54
CA SER A 16 5.79 -3.51 5.46
C SER A 16 6.23 -3.04 4.06
N THR A 17 5.30 -2.97 3.10
CA THR A 17 5.59 -2.51 1.74
C THR A 17 6.05 -1.06 1.75
N PRO A 18 7.27 -0.74 1.28
CA PRO A 18 7.74 0.64 1.15
C PRO A 18 6.84 1.43 0.19
N ILE A 19 6.67 2.72 0.48
CA ILE A 19 5.84 3.61 -0.36
C ILE A 19 6.34 3.62 -1.80
N GLU A 20 7.66 3.70 -2.03
CA GLU A 20 8.24 3.69 -3.38
C GLU A 20 7.82 2.44 -4.17
N THR A 21 7.84 1.28 -3.52
CA THR A 21 7.42 0.01 -4.14
C THR A 21 5.93 0.01 -4.46
N GLY A 22 5.09 0.50 -3.53
CA GLY A 22 3.64 0.60 -3.72
C GLY A 22 3.27 1.53 -4.89
N VAL A 23 3.88 2.72 -4.94
CA VAL A 23 3.65 3.71 -5.99
C VAL A 23 4.09 3.18 -7.35
N ARG A 24 5.25 2.53 -7.44
CA ARG A 24 5.74 1.94 -8.70
C ARG A 24 4.77 0.89 -9.26
N LYS A 25 4.29 -0.01 -8.40
CA LYS A 25 3.31 -1.05 -8.79
C LYS A 25 1.96 -0.44 -9.19
N PHE A 26 1.53 0.62 -8.49
CA PHE A 26 0.30 1.33 -8.84
C PHE A 26 0.39 1.98 -10.22
N VAL A 27 1.48 2.68 -10.54
CA VAL A 27 1.67 3.31 -11.85
C VAL A 27 1.72 2.28 -12.97
N GLN A 28 2.42 1.15 -12.75
CA GLN A 28 2.44 0.05 -13.71
C GLN A 28 1.03 -0.47 -14.02
N TRP A 29 0.26 -0.79 -12.97
CA TRP A 29 -1.12 -1.23 -13.13
C TRP A 29 -1.97 -0.18 -13.87
N TYR A 30 -1.79 1.10 -13.55
CA TYR A 30 -2.51 2.19 -14.19
C TYR A 30 -2.23 2.26 -15.70
N GLN A 31 -0.96 2.17 -16.10
CA GLN A 31 -0.56 2.16 -17.51
C GLN A 31 -1.11 0.95 -18.25
N GLU A 32 -1.06 -0.24 -17.63
CA GLU A 32 -1.63 -1.47 -18.20
C GLU A 32 -3.15 -1.37 -18.37
N TYR A 33 -3.86 -0.79 -17.41
CA TYR A 33 -5.31 -0.68 -17.43
C TYR A 33 -5.81 0.38 -18.42
N TYR A 34 -5.13 1.53 -18.50
CA TYR A 34 -5.53 2.63 -19.38
C TYR A 34 -4.84 2.63 -20.75
N GLY A 35 -3.87 1.73 -20.98
CA GLY A 35 -3.20 1.55 -22.27
C GLY A 35 -2.39 2.77 -22.74
N VAL A 36 -1.84 3.53 -21.79
CA VAL A 36 -1.03 4.73 -22.05
C VAL A 36 0.34 4.38 -22.61
#